data_AF-A0A660ZTN1-F1
#
_entry.id   AF-A0A660ZTN1-F1
#
_cell.length_a   1.000
_cell.length_b   1.000
_cell.length_c   1.000
_cell.angle_alpha   90.00
_cell.angle_beta   90.00
_cell.angle_gamma   90.00
#
_symmetry.space_group_name_H-M   'P 1'
#
loop_
_entity.id
_entity.type
_entity.pdbx_description
1 polymer ?
#
loop_
_entity_poly.entity_id
_entity_poly.type
_entity_poly.pdbx_seq_one_letter_code
_entity_poly.pdbx_strand_id
1 'polypeptide(L)' 'MMTDLDKEKNKSARINKVLGVFVLYFGVVIVVATFFTDTFIGQMTNLVAGIILVGIGVGMMLRAQRVLNSLGKDV' A
#
# COMPACT_ATOMS: atom_id res chain seq x y z
N MET A 1 -10.11 21.06 22.31
CA MET A 1 -9.75 21.86 21.12
C MET A 1 -8.81 20.98 20.30
N MET A 2 -9.20 20.53 19.11
CA MET A 2 -8.38 19.62 18.30
C MET A 2 -7.33 20.47 17.58
N THR A 3 -6.05 20.15 17.77
CA THR A 3 -4.96 21.00 17.23
C THR A 3 -4.88 20.84 15.72
N ASP A 4 -4.41 21.87 15.00
CA ASP A 4 -4.25 21.79 13.54
C ASP A 4 -3.29 20.65 13.13
N LEU A 5 -2.36 20.28 14.02
CA LEU A 5 -1.45 19.15 13.87
C LEU A 5 -2.19 17.79 13.80
N ASP A 6 -3.25 17.61 14.59
CA ASP A 6 -4.04 16.37 14.62
C ASP A 6 -4.82 16.17 13.32
N LYS A 7 -5.34 17.26 12.75
CA LYS A 7 -6.04 17.26 11.45
C LYS A 7 -5.11 16.89 10.30
N GLU A 8 -3.91 17.48 10.27
CA GLU A 8 -2.87 17.19 9.25
C GLU A 8 -2.43 15.72 9.28
N LYS A 9 -2.20 15.19 10.49
CA LYS A 9 -1.79 13.80 10.71
C LYS A 9 -2.86 12.81 10.26
N ASN A 10 -4.14 13.11 10.55
CA ASN A 10 -5.27 12.28 10.11
C ASN A 10 -5.46 12.31 8.58
N LYS A 11 -5.35 13.50 7.96
CA LYS A 11 -5.41 13.65 6.50
C LYS A 11 -4.30 12.85 5.81
N SER A 12 -3.07 12.96 6.31
CA SER A 12 -1.91 12.23 5.80
C SER A 12 -2.06 10.72 5.94
N ALA A 13 -2.59 10.23 7.08
CA ALA A 13 -2.87 8.81 7.30
C ALA A 13 -3.92 8.27 6.31
N ARG A 14 -4.97 9.05 5.99
CA ARG A 14 -5.97 8.66 4.98
C ARG A 14 -5.37 8.59 3.57
N ILE A 15 -4.53 9.56 3.20
CA ILE A 15 -3.83 9.55 1.90
C ILE A 15 -2.93 8.32 1.80
N ASN A 16 -2.11 8.05 2.82
CA ASN A 16 -1.22 6.88 2.85
C ASN A 16 -1.99 5.55 2.77
N LYS A 17 -3.18 5.47 3.38
CA LYS A 17 -4.04 4.30 3.27
C LYS A 17 -4.54 4.10 1.83
N VAL A 18 -5.06 5.14 1.18
CA VAL A 18 -5.54 5.06 -0.21
C VAL A 18 -4.40 4.72 -1.16
N LEU A 19 -3.24 5.35 -0.97
CA LEU A 19 -2.04 5.09 -1.77
C LEU A 19 -1.55 3.64 -1.59
N GLY A 20 -1.56 3.12 -0.36
CA GLY A 20 -1.21 1.72 -0.09
C GLY A 20 -2.15 0.73 -0.79
N VAL A 21 -3.47 1.00 -0.77
CA VAL A 21 -4.47 0.18 -1.48
C VAL A 21 -4.26 0.24 -2.99
N PHE A 22 -3.97 1.42 -3.54
CA PHE A 22 -3.69 1.60 -4.97
C PHE A 22 -2.45 0.81 -5.40
N VAL A 23 -1.34 0.93 -4.66
CA VAL A 23 -0.10 0.20 -4.93
C VAL A 23 -0.31 -1.31 -4.84
N LEU A 24 -1.07 -1.77 -3.83
CA LEU A 24 -1.41 -3.18 -3.67
C LEU A 24 -2.22 -3.71 -4.85
N TYR A 25 -3.23 -2.96 -5.30
CA TYR A 25 -4.04 -3.31 -6.47
C TYR A 25 -3.17 -3.48 -7.72
N PHE A 26 -2.28 -2.53 -7.99
CA PHE A 26 -1.34 -2.63 -9.11
C PHE A 26 -0.39 -3.82 -8.99
N GLY A 27 0.14 -4.08 -7.80
CA GLY A 27 0.98 -5.25 -7.55
C GLY A 27 0.26 -6.56 -7.89
N VAL A 28 -0.99 -6.71 -7.46
CA VAL A 28 -1.81 -7.89 -7.78
C VAL A 28 -2.05 -8.00 -9.28
N VAL A 29 -2.39 -6.91 -9.96
CA VAL A 29 -2.60 -6.90 -11.42
C VAL A 29 -1.33 -7.36 -12.16
N ILE A 30 -0.15 -6.92 -11.74
CA ILE A 30 1.12 -7.34 -12.36
C ILE A 30 1.42 -8.82 -12.11
N VAL A 31 1.14 -9.32 -10.91
CA VAL A 31 1.26 -10.76 -10.62
C VAL A 31 0.33 -11.58 -11.52
N VAL A 32 -0.90 -11.13 -11.74
CA VAL A 32 -1.83 -11.79 -12.67
C VAL A 32 -1.34 -11.68 -14.12
N ALA A 33 -0.84 -10.52 -14.54
CA ALA A 33 -0.30 -10.30 -15.88
C ALA A 33 0.94 -11.18 -16.19
N THR A 34 1.66 -11.60 -15.15
CA THR A 34 2.80 -12.52 -15.28
C THR A 34 2.40 -13.83 -15.97
N PHE A 35 1.19 -14.35 -15.72
CA PHE A 35 0.69 -15.58 -16.37
C PHE A 35 0.43 -15.43 -17.87
N PHE A 36 0.34 -14.20 -18.38
CA PHE A 36 0.14 -13.88 -19.79
C PHE A 36 1.43 -13.46 -20.50
N THR A 37 2.57 -13.50 -19.81
CA THR A 37 3.86 -13.12 -20.40
C THR A 37 4.51 -14.34 -21.04
N ASP A 38 4.82 -14.28 -22.34
CA ASP A 38 5.33 -15.45 -23.09
C ASP A 38 6.80 -15.79 -22.79
N THR A 39 7.58 -14.83 -22.28
CA THR A 39 9.02 -15.01 -22.06
C THR A 39 9.32 -15.35 -20.61
N PHE A 40 10.17 -16.36 -20.38
CA PHE A 40 10.59 -16.75 -19.03
C PHE A 40 11.26 -15.59 -18.26
N ILE A 41 12.11 -14.81 -18.94
CA ILE A 41 12.75 -13.63 -18.34
C ILE A 41 11.71 -12.58 -17.97
N GLY A 42 10.76 -12.29 -18.86
CA GLY A 42 9.67 -11.35 -18.59
C GLY A 42 8.76 -11.81 -17.45
N GLN A 43 8.46 -13.11 -17.37
CA GLN A 43 7.70 -13.68 -16.26
C GLN A 43 8.42 -13.46 -14.93
N MET A 44 9.71 -13.78 -14.84
CA MET A 44 10.50 -13.60 -13.62
C MET A 44 10.60 -12.11 -13.22
N THR A 45 10.81 -11.21 -14.18
CA THR A 45 10.84 -9.77 -13.91
C THR A 45 9.49 -9.26 -13.40
N ASN A 46 8.38 -9.65 -14.05
CA ASN A 46 7.03 -9.23 -13.65
C ASN A 46 6.67 -9.79 -12.28
N LEU A 47 7.06 -11.03 -11.98
CA LEU A 47 6.85 -11.63 -10.66
C LEU A 47 7.59 -10.85 -9.57
N VAL A 48 8.87 -10.54 -9.77
CA VAL A 48 9.67 -9.76 -8.80
C VAL A 48 9.08 -8.37 -8.60
N ALA A 49 8.74 -7.67 -9.69
CA ALA A 49 8.11 -6.36 -9.61
C ALA A 49 6.76 -6.40 -8.87
N GLY A 50 5.93 -7.41 -9.18
CA GLY A 50 4.65 -7.65 -8.52
C GLY A 50 4.80 -7.92 -7.02
N ILE A 51 5.74 -8.79 -6.63
CA ILE A 51 6.02 -9.09 -5.21
C ILE A 51 6.48 -7.83 -4.46
N ILE A 52 7.39 -7.04 -5.04
CA ILE A 52 7.87 -5.79 -4.43
C ILE A 52 6.70 -4.82 -4.24
N LEU A 53 5.87 -4.63 -5.26
CA LEU A 53 4.71 -3.73 -5.19
C LEU A 53 3.68 -4.19 -4.17
N VAL A 54 3.35 -5.48 -4.14
CA VAL A 54 2.48 -6.06 -3.11
C VAL A 54 3.07 -5.84 -1.72
N GLY A 55 4.36 -6.09 -1.53
CA GLY A 55 5.05 -5.88 -0.25
C GLY A 55 4.98 -4.43 0.23
N ILE A 56 5.23 -3.47 -0.67
CA ILE A 56 5.11 -2.04 -0.37
C ILE A 56 3.67 -1.66 -0.04
N GLY A 57 2.70 -2.08 -0.84
CA GLY A 57 1.28 -1.79 -0.64
C GLY A 57 0.76 -2.31 0.71
N VAL A 58 1.07 -3.58 1.04
CA VAL A 58 0.75 -4.18 2.35
C VAL A 58 1.45 -3.43 3.48
N GLY A 59 2.74 -3.13 3.34
CA GLY A 59 3.52 -2.41 4.36
C GLY A 59 2.93 -1.02 4.67
N MET A 60 2.55 -0.28 3.64
CA MET A 60 1.90 1.03 3.78
C MET A 60 0.52 0.91 4.44
N MET A 61 -0.28 -0.08 4.06
CA MET A 61 -1.61 -0.30 4.63
C MET A 61 -1.53 -0.66 6.12
N LEU A 62 -0.61 -1.56 6.50
CA LEU A 62 -0.39 -1.94 7.90
C LEU A 62 0.11 -0.76 8.73
N ARG A 63 1.03 0.05 8.21
CA ARG A 63 1.51 1.25 8.90
C ARG A 63 0.39 2.27 9.08
N ALA A 64 -0.42 2.51 8.05
CA ALA A 64 -1.56 3.42 8.13
C ALA A 64 -2.60 2.96 9.16
N GLN A 65 -2.89 1.65 9.23
CA GLN A 65 -3.78 1.09 10.24
C GLN A 65 -3.24 1.23 11.67
N ARG A 66 -1.95 0.98 11.90
CA ARG A 66 -1.35 1.19 13.23
C ARG A 66 -1.42 2.64 13.68
N VAL A 67 -1.16 3.59 12.77
CA VAL A 67 -1.27 5.03 13.07
C VAL A 67 -2.73 5.43 13.36
N LEU A 68 -3.68 4.94 12.57
CA LEU A 68 -5.11 5.21 12.83
C LEU A 68 -5.59 4.60 14.15
N ASN A 69 -5.17 3.37 14.48
CA ASN A 69 -5.52 2.70 15.74
C ASN A 69 -4.85 3.34 16.95
N SER A 70 -3.63 3.89 16.81
CA SER A 70 -3.00 4.63 17.91
C SER A 70 -3.74 5.95 18.17
N LEU A 71 -4.17 6.67 17.12
CA LEU A 71 -4.96 7.89 17.29
C LEU A 71 -6.36 7.63 17.90
N GLY A 72 -6.96 6.46 17.67
CA GLY A 72 -8.24 6.09 18.27
C GLY A 72 -8.15 5.68 19.74
N LYS A 73 -6.95 5.46 20.27
CA LYS A 73 -6.70 5.13 21.68
C LYS A 73 -6.46 6.37 22.55
N ASP A 74 -6.27 7.53 21.92
CA ASP A 74 -6.01 8.83 22.55
C ASP A 74 -7.28 9.71 22.67
N VAL A 75 -8.48 9.14 22.38
CA VAL A 75 -9.81 9.78 22.52
C VAL A 75 -10.63 9.05 23.57
#